data_AF-A0A931A931-F1
#
_entry.id   AF-A0A931A931-F1
#
_cell.length_a   1.000
_cell.length_b   1.000
_cell.length_c   1.000
_cell.angle_alpha   90.00
_cell.angle_beta   90.00
_cell.angle_gamma   90.00
#
_symmetry.space_group_name_H-M   'P 1'
#
loop_
_entity.id
_entity.type
_entity.pdbx_description
1 polymer ?
#
loop_
_entity_poly.entity_id
_entity_poly.type
_entity_poly.pdbx_seq_one_letter_code
_entity_poly.pdbx_strand_id
1 'polypeptide(L)' 'MTEETRTALKNYDALIRSRGLDDVELDWDTDTLVLAHGGVVIDELCRPGFTDAT' A
#
# COMPACT_ATOMS: atom_id res chain seq x y z
N MET A 1 12.06 8.98 10.46
CA MET A 1 11.32 7.95 9.71
C MET A 1 11.48 6.64 10.46
N THR A 2 10.38 5.97 10.81
CA THR A 2 10.43 4.66 11.48
C THR A 2 10.58 3.56 10.44
N GLU A 3 10.97 2.35 10.86
CA GLU A 3 11.01 1.19 9.97
C GLU A 3 9.62 0.85 9.42
N GLU A 4 8.58 1.04 10.23
CA GLU A 4 7.19 0.90 9.82
C GLU A 4 6.80 1.86 8.69
N THR A 5 7.12 3.16 8.83
CA THR A 5 6.93 4.13 7.74
C THR A 5 7.69 3.73 6.49
N ARG A 6 8.91 3.18 6.64
CA ARG A 6 9.73 2.75 5.50
C ARG A 6 9.12 1.54 4.79
N THR A 7 8.59 0.57 5.53
CA THR A 7 7.88 -0.59 5.00
C THR A 7 6.64 -0.16 4.23
N ALA A 8 5.82 0.72 4.81
CA ALA A 8 4.64 1.26 4.14
C ALA A 8 4.96 1.95 2.81
N LEU A 9 5.99 2.80 2.78
CA LEU A 9 6.41 3.49 1.55
C LEU A 9 6.92 2.52 0.48
N LYS A 10 7.69 1.48 0.86
CA LYS A 10 8.17 0.46 -0.08
C LYS A 10 7.03 -0.35 -0.67
N ASN A 11 6.10 -0.78 0.15
CA ASN A 11 4.92 -1.53 -0.28
C ASN A 11 4.05 -0.69 -1.22
N TYR A 12 3.83 0.58 -0.89
CA TYR A 12 3.05 1.48 -1.73
C TYR A 12 3.74 1.78 -3.08
N ASP A 13 5.05 2.06 -3.07
CA ASP A 13 5.84 2.26 -4.31
C ASP A 13 5.82 1.01 -5.20
N ALA A 14 5.93 -0.18 -4.62
CA ALA A 14 5.85 -1.44 -5.37
C ALA A 14 4.48 -1.65 -6.01
N LEU A 15 3.39 -1.30 -5.31
CA LEU A 15 2.03 -1.38 -5.86
C LEU A 15 1.83 -0.41 -7.02
N ILE A 16 2.22 0.86 -6.86
CA ILE A 16 2.10 1.85 -7.94
C ILE A 16 2.92 1.42 -9.16
N ARG A 17 4.14 0.91 -8.98
CA ARG A 17 4.97 0.48 -10.12
C ARG A 17 4.42 -0.74 -10.85
N SER A 18 3.76 -1.65 -10.13
CA SER A 18 3.23 -2.89 -10.71
C SER A 18 1.85 -2.72 -11.33
N ARG A 19 1.01 -1.84 -10.78
CA ARG A 19 -0.39 -1.69 -11.19
C ARG A 19 -0.72 -0.31 -11.79
N GLY A 20 0.06 0.71 -11.50
CA GLY A 20 -0.21 2.09 -11.92
C GLY A 20 -1.07 2.85 -10.90
N LEU A 21 -1.18 4.16 -11.10
CA LEU A 21 -1.92 5.07 -10.23
C LEU A 21 -3.44 5.00 -10.44
N ASP A 22 -3.89 4.45 -11.56
CA ASP A 22 -5.33 4.26 -11.83
C ASP A 22 -5.92 3.08 -11.03
N ASP A 23 -5.05 2.16 -10.57
CA ASP A 23 -5.43 0.90 -9.94
C ASP A 23 -5.08 0.84 -8.44
N VAL A 24 -4.48 1.90 -7.88
CA VAL A 24 -4.01 1.98 -6.48
C VAL A 24 -4.28 3.36 -5.90
N GLU A 25 -5.15 3.44 -4.90
CA GLU A 25 -5.54 4.70 -4.25
C GLU A 25 -5.54 4.55 -2.71
N LEU A 26 -5.18 5.63 -2.00
CA LEU A 26 -5.29 5.72 -0.54
C LEU A 26 -6.54 6.53 -0.20
N ASP A 27 -7.57 5.85 0.29
CA ASP A 27 -8.76 6.49 0.84
C ASP A 27 -8.59 6.72 2.34
N TRP A 28 -8.29 7.97 2.69
CA TRP A 28 -8.07 8.42 4.07
C TRP A 28 -9.36 8.59 4.87
N ASP A 29 -10.51 8.71 4.21
CA ASP A 29 -11.79 8.84 4.92
C ASP A 29 -12.25 7.49 5.48
N THR A 30 -11.80 6.39 4.86
CA THR A 30 -12.17 5.02 5.24
C THR A 30 -10.99 4.17 5.71
N ASP A 31 -9.79 4.75 5.85
CA ASP A 31 -8.54 4.06 6.17
C ASP A 31 -8.31 2.82 5.29
N THR A 32 -8.61 2.94 3.99
CA THR A 32 -8.57 1.84 3.02
C THR A 32 -7.60 2.11 1.87
N LEU A 33 -6.73 1.12 1.58
CA LEU A 33 -5.98 1.02 0.35
C LEU A 33 -6.87 0.36 -0.71
N VAL A 34 -7.34 1.16 -1.65
CA VAL A 34 -8.19 0.71 -2.77
C VAL A 34 -7.31 0.12 -3.86
N LEU A 35 -7.72 -1.03 -4.38
CA LEU A 35 -7.08 -1.77 -5.46
C LEU A 35 -8.13 -2.02 -6.56
N ALA A 36 -7.69 -2.18 -7.82
CA ALA A 36 -8.59 -2.44 -8.96
C ALA A 36 -9.69 -3.50 -8.74
N HIS A 37 -9.45 -4.49 -7.86
CA HIS A 37 -10.40 -5.55 -7.52
C HIS A 37 -10.68 -5.69 -6.01
N GLY A 38 -10.73 -4.56 -5.29
CA GLY A 38 -11.16 -4.55 -3.88
C GLY A 38 -10.43 -3.49 -3.06
N GLY A 39 -10.23 -3.78 -1.77
CA GLY A 39 -9.45 -2.92 -0.90
C GLY A 39 -9.02 -3.67 0.35
N VAL A 40 -7.98 -3.17 0.98
CA VAL A 40 -7.51 -3.64 2.30
C VAL A 40 -7.33 -2.44 3.20
N VAL A 41 -7.30 -2.65 4.51
CA VAL A 41 -7.00 -1.55 5.46
C VAL A 41 -5.60 -1.00 5.20
N ILE A 42 -5.42 0.33 5.31
CA ILE A 42 -4.15 1.01 5.03
C ILE A 42 -3.00 0.45 5.88
N ASP A 43 -3.28 0.01 7.11
CA ASP A 43 -2.31 -0.61 8.02
C ASP A 43 -1.62 -1.85 7.43
N GLU A 44 -2.20 -2.52 6.43
CA GLU A 44 -1.54 -3.63 5.73
C GLU A 44 -0.25 -3.18 5.02
N LEU A 45 -0.13 -1.90 4.65
CA LEU A 45 1.11 -1.36 4.09
C LEU A 45 2.28 -1.45 5.08
N CYS A 46 2.00 -1.38 6.39
CA CYS A 46 3.02 -1.52 7.44
C CYS A 46 3.52 -2.97 7.61
N ARG A 47 2.83 -3.95 7.02
CA ARG A 47 3.17 -5.37 7.17
C ARG A 47 4.32 -5.79 6.25
N PRO A 48 5.44 -6.33 6.80
CA PRO A 48 6.45 -6.99 5.98
C PRO A 48 5.85 -8.17 5.20
N GLY A 49 6.28 -8.38 3.96
CA GLY A 49 5.73 -9.41 3.06
C GLY A 49 4.35 -9.09 2.48
N PHE A 50 3.84 -7.86 2.65
CA PHE A 50 2.62 -7.43 1.95
C PHE A 50 2.85 -7.32 0.43
N THR A 51 4.03 -6.85 0.03
CA THR A 51 4.56 -7.00 -1.33
C THR A 51 5.97 -7.63 -1.28
N ASP A 52 6.47 -8.06 -2.43
CA ASP A 52 7.84 -8.62 -2.54
C ASP A 52 8.95 -7.58 -2.26
N ALA A 53 8.61 -6.30 -2.02
CA ALA A 53 9.57 -5.24 -1.74
C ALA A 53 10.02 -5.16 -0.26
N THR A 54 9.35 -5.89 0.64
CA THR A 54 9.59 -5.88 2.09
C THR A 54 9.51 -7.28 2.66
#